data_AF-A0A5E4LNN0-F1
#
_entry.id   AF-A0A5E4LNN0-F1
#
_cell.length_a   1.000
_cell.length_b   1.000
_cell.length_c   1.000
_cell.angle_alpha   90.00
_cell.angle_beta   90.00
_cell.angle_gamma   90.00
#
_symmetry.space_group_name_H-M   'P 1'
#
loop_
_entity.id
_entity.type
_entity.pdbx_description
1 polymer ?
#
loop_
_entity_poly.entity_id
_entity_poly.type
_entity_poly.pdbx_seq_one_letter_code
_entity_poly.pdbx_strand_id
1 'polypeptide(L)'
;MKSKIAIIAFLFILQIVSATTILASVQDAMSQLCVSLKSMLPVVAMMMLVLAGVIYAAGQIMGAETGARTNVWATACLTGALIAILMVVVAQPVLQAIYTDGTIAC
;
A
#
# COMPACT_ATOMS: atom_id res chain seq x y z
N MET A 1 42.40 -14.32 -30.90
CA MET A 1 41.65 -13.12 -30.46
C MET A 1 40.15 -13.20 -30.77
N LYS A 2 39.71 -13.52 -31.99
CA LYS A 2 38.28 -13.60 -32.37
C LYS A 2 37.41 -14.50 -31.45
N SER A 3 37.95 -15.64 -31.02
CA SER A 3 37.25 -16.56 -30.10
C SER A 3 37.06 -15.97 -28.68
N LYS A 4 38.00 -15.14 -28.19
CA LYS A 4 37.84 -14.50 -26.86
C LYS A 4 36.78 -13.38 -26.90
N ILE A 5 36.68 -12.66 -28.01
CA ILE A 5 35.66 -11.62 -28.22
C ILE A 5 34.25 -12.25 -28.31
N ALA A 6 34.13 -13.40 -28.97
CA ALA A 6 32.86 -14.13 -29.04
C ALA A 6 32.37 -14.60 -27.65
N ILE A 7 33.28 -15.06 -26.79
CA ILE A 7 32.94 -15.50 -25.42
C ILE A 7 32.49 -14.31 -24.55
N ILE A 8 33.16 -13.16 -24.66
CA ILE A 8 32.78 -11.94 -23.91
C ILE A 8 31.42 -11.41 -24.38
N ALA A 9 31.16 -11.39 -25.69
CA ALA A 9 29.87 -10.97 -26.24
C ALA A 9 28.73 -11.91 -25.79
N PHE A 10 28.98 -13.23 -25.75
CA PHE A 10 28.01 -14.21 -25.26
C PHE A 10 27.70 -14.02 -23.77
N LEU A 11 28.72 -13.77 -22.94
CA LEU A 11 28.51 -13.46 -21.51
C LEU A 11 27.72 -12.17 -21.29
N PHE A 12 27.93 -11.15 -22.13
CA PHE A 12 27.19 -9.89 -22.04
C PHE A 12 25.70 -10.07 -22.36
N ILE A 13 25.37 -10.88 -23.37
CA ILE A 13 23.97 -11.19 -23.72
C ILE A 13 23.31 -12.01 -22.60
N LEU A 14 24.04 -12.93 -21.96
CA LEU A 14 23.53 -13.73 -20.85
C LEU A 14 23.13 -12.87 -19.63
N GLN A 15 23.89 -11.79 -19.37
CA GLN A 15 23.61 -10.83 -18.30
C GLN A 15 22.38 -9.95 -18.58
N ILE A 16 22.12 -9.62 -19.85
CA ILE A 16 20.94 -8.83 -20.24
C ILE A 16 19.67 -9.67 -20.08
N VAL A 17 19.72 -10.96 -20.46
CA VAL A 17 18.57 -11.85 -20.34
C VAL A 17 18.20 -12.07 -18.86
N SER A 18 19.17 -12.31 -17.97
CA SER A 18 18.88 -12.45 -16.54
C SER A 18 18.31 -11.17 -15.90
N ALA A 19 18.73 -9.99 -16.35
CA ALA A 19 18.19 -8.72 -15.87
C ALA A 19 16.69 -8.54 -16.21
N THR A 20 16.25 -9.00 -17.39
CA THR A 20 14.83 -8.92 -17.78
C THR A 20 13.92 -9.83 -16.95
N THR A 21 14.39 -11.03 -16.59
CA THR A 21 13.62 -11.96 -15.76
C THR A 21 13.47 -11.47 -14.33
N ILE A 22 14.51 -10.82 -13.79
CA ILE A 22 14.47 -10.22 -12.45
C ILE A 22 13.44 -9.08 -12.42
N LEU A 23 13.41 -8.21 -13.43
CA LEU A 23 12.43 -7.12 -13.50
C LEU A 23 10.99 -7.64 -13.47
N ALA A 24 10.69 -8.71 -14.22
CA ALA A 24 9.37 -9.32 -14.24
C ALA A 24 8.96 -9.90 -12.87
N SER A 25 9.89 -10.57 -12.18
CA SER A 25 9.62 -11.12 -10.85
C SER A 25 9.39 -10.05 -9.77
N VAL A 26 10.09 -8.92 -9.86
CA VAL A 26 9.89 -7.78 -8.94
C VAL A 26 8.54 -7.12 -9.19
N GLN A 27 8.14 -6.97 -10.46
CA GLN A 27 6.84 -6.42 -10.82
C GLN A 27 5.68 -7.30 -10.31
N ASP A 28 5.80 -8.62 -10.44
CA ASP A 28 4.80 -9.56 -9.94
C ASP A 28 4.72 -9.56 -8.40
N ALA A 29 5.87 -9.53 -7.71
CA ALA A 29 5.91 -9.40 -6.26
C ALA A 29 5.26 -8.10 -5.76
N MET A 30 5.46 -6.98 -6.47
CA MET A 30 4.83 -5.69 -6.16
C MET A 30 3.30 -5.74 -6.37
N SER A 31 2.83 -6.39 -7.43
CA SER A 31 1.39 -6.60 -7.67
C SER A 31 0.74 -7.44 -6.56
N GLN A 32 1.37 -8.55 -6.16
CA GLN A 32 0.84 -9.41 -5.10
C GLN A 32 0.80 -8.72 -3.73
N LEU A 33 1.83 -7.92 -3.42
CA LEU A 33 1.87 -7.13 -2.19
C LEU A 33 0.74 -6.10 -2.17
N CYS A 34 0.47 -5.50 -3.31
CA CYS A 34 -0.58 -4.51 -3.48
C CYS A 34 -1.99 -5.09 -3.36
N VAL A 35 -2.25 -6.25 -3.97
CA VAL A 35 -3.51 -6.99 -3.80
C VAL A 35 -3.70 -7.39 -2.33
N SER A 36 -2.64 -7.85 -1.65
CA SER A 36 -2.67 -8.20 -0.23
C SER A 36 -2.98 -6.99 0.66
N LEU A 37 -2.39 -5.83 0.35
CA LEU A 37 -2.70 -4.58 1.06
C LEU A 37 -4.14 -4.14 0.80
N LYS A 38 -4.61 -4.17 -0.45
CA LYS A 38 -6.00 -3.82 -0.79
C LYS A 38 -7.03 -4.74 -0.14
N SER A 39 -6.73 -6.02 0.06
CA SER A 39 -7.66 -6.92 0.75
C SER A 39 -7.72 -6.68 2.26
N MET A 40 -6.61 -6.28 2.88
CA MET A 40 -6.53 -6.05 4.34
C MET A 40 -7.05 -4.67 4.75
N LEU A 41 -6.87 -3.66 3.89
CA LEU A 41 -7.23 -2.27 4.18
C LEU A 41 -8.72 -2.05 4.53
N PRO A 42 -9.72 -2.62 3.83
CA PRO A 42 -11.12 -2.43 4.21
C PRO A 42 -11.48 -3.09 5.54
N VAL A 43 -10.85 -4.24 5.87
CA VAL A 43 -11.05 -4.92 7.15
C VAL A 43 -10.56 -4.04 8.30
N VAL A 44 -9.35 -3.48 8.16
CA VAL A 44 -8.78 -2.58 9.18
C VAL A 44 -9.56 -1.28 9.30
N ALA A 45 -10.01 -0.69 8.16
CA ALA A 45 -10.82 0.53 8.17
C ALA A 45 -12.15 0.33 8.91
N MET A 46 -12.84 -0.80 8.65
CA MET A 46 -14.07 -1.13 9.37
C MET A 46 -13.81 -1.37 10.86
N MET A 47 -12.70 -2.02 11.22
CA MET A 47 -12.37 -2.23 12.62
C MET A 47 -12.07 -0.90 13.36
N MET A 48 -11.39 0.04 12.71
CA MET A 48 -11.14 1.37 13.28
C MET A 48 -12.42 2.19 13.47
N LEU A 49 -13.40 2.08 12.56
CA LEU A 49 -14.70 2.74 12.73
C LEU A 49 -15.48 2.18 13.93
N VAL A 50 -15.48 0.85 14.10
CA VAL A 50 -16.13 0.21 15.24
C VAL A 50 -15.44 0.61 16.55
N LEU A 51 -14.10 0.61 16.59
CA LEU A 51 -13.33 1.05 17.76
C LEU A 51 -13.61 2.52 18.09
N ALA A 52 -13.72 3.40 17.10
CA ALA A 52 -14.08 4.81 17.33
C ALA A 52 -15.45 4.94 18.00
N GLY A 53 -16.44 4.16 17.56
CA GLY A 53 -17.77 4.13 18.16
C GLY A 53 -17.77 3.60 19.60
N VAL A 54 -17.01 2.53 19.87
CA VAL A 54 -16.88 1.96 21.22
C VAL A 54 -16.14 2.92 22.15
N ILE A 55 -15.06 3.54 21.70
CA ILE A 55 -14.28 4.50 22.50
C ILE A 55 -15.12 5.75 22.82
N TYR A 56 -15.91 6.23 21.85
CA TYR A 56 -16.84 7.33 22.10
C TYR A 56 -17.90 6.97 23.14
N ALA A 57 -18.54 5.80 22.99
CA ALA A 57 -19.53 5.31 23.95
C ALA A 57 -18.93 5.08 25.35
N ALA A 58 -17.72 4.54 25.43
CA ALA A 58 -16.99 4.37 26.68
C ALA A 58 -16.65 5.71 27.34
N GLY A 59 -16.33 6.74 26.54
CA GLY A 59 -16.07 8.09 27.01
C GLY A 59 -17.26 8.75 27.70
N GLN A 60 -18.49 8.38 27.33
CA GLN A 60 -19.71 8.91 27.98
C GLN A 60 -20.02 8.26 29.33
N ILE A 61 -19.43 7.09 29.60
CA ILE A 61 -19.60 6.35 30.86
C ILE A 61 -18.47 6.70 31.85
N MET A 62 -17.31 7.12 31.33
CA MET A 62 -16.17 7.51 32.13
C MET A 62 -16.24 8.99 32.58
N GLY A 63 -15.71 9.30 33.76
CA GLY A 63 -15.79 10.63 34.37
C GLY A 63 -15.18 11.75 33.51
N ALA A 64 -15.51 13.01 33.84
CA ALA A 64 -15.20 14.21 33.05
C ALA A 64 -13.75 14.34 32.57
N GLU A 65 -12.81 13.80 33.33
CA GLU A 65 -11.36 13.84 33.06
C GLU A 65 -10.95 12.83 31.98
N THR A 66 -11.61 11.67 31.94
CA THR A 66 -11.32 10.57 31.01
C THR A 66 -12.21 10.63 29.77
N GLY A 67 -13.40 11.23 29.87
CA GLY A 67 -14.27 11.55 28.74
C GLY A 67 -13.63 12.51 27.75
N ALA A 68 -12.90 13.53 28.24
CA ALA A 68 -12.18 14.47 27.38
C ALA A 68 -11.07 13.80 26.57
N ARG A 69 -10.32 12.86 27.18
CA ARG A 69 -9.24 12.13 26.51
C ARG A 69 -9.77 11.10 25.52
N THR A 70 -10.84 10.39 25.86
CA THR A 70 -11.45 9.39 24.96
C THR A 70 -12.07 10.01 23.72
N ASN A 71 -12.61 11.22 23.80
CA ASN A 71 -13.11 11.95 22.63
C ASN A 71 -11.97 12.28 21.62
N VAL A 72 -10.80 12.66 22.11
CA VAL A 72 -9.61 12.87 21.26
C VAL A 72 -9.18 11.56 20.57
N TRP A 73 -9.29 10.44 21.26
CA TRP A 73 -8.90 9.13 20.72
C TRP A 73 -9.91 8.63 19.69
N ALA A 74 -11.21 8.83 19.93
CA ALA A 74 -12.26 8.49 18.98
C ALA A 74 -12.16 9.30 17.68
N THR A 75 -11.89 10.60 17.79
CA THR A 75 -11.70 11.47 16.62
C THR A 75 -10.43 11.14 15.85
N ALA A 76 -9.33 10.77 16.52
CA ALA A 76 -8.13 10.25 15.88
C ALA A 76 -8.38 8.95 15.09
N CYS A 77 -9.14 8.00 15.65
CA CYS A 77 -9.52 6.77 14.95
C CYS A 77 -10.43 7.05 13.74
N LEU A 78 -11.39 7.96 13.88
CA LEU A 78 -12.32 8.32 12.81
C LEU A 78 -11.61 9.03 11.65
N THR A 79 -10.74 10.00 11.96
CA THR A 79 -9.94 10.70 10.95
C THR A 79 -8.92 9.79 10.28
N GLY A 80 -8.26 8.90 11.02
CA GLY A 80 -7.36 7.90 10.45
C GLY A 80 -8.06 6.95 9.47
N ALA A 81 -9.25 6.47 9.82
CA ALA A 81 -10.06 5.65 8.92
C ALA A 81 -10.48 6.42 7.65
N LEU A 82 -10.88 7.68 7.82
CA LEU A 82 -11.31 8.54 6.70
C LEU A 82 -10.15 8.83 5.74
N ILE A 83 -8.95 9.14 6.26
CA ILE A 83 -7.74 9.35 5.45
C ILE A 83 -7.33 8.07 4.72
N ALA A 84 -7.40 6.90 5.37
CA ALA A 84 -7.06 5.63 4.72
C ALA A 84 -7.97 5.32 3.52
N ILE A 85 -9.28 5.59 3.65
CA ILE A 85 -10.23 5.46 2.53
C ILE A 85 -9.90 6.47 1.43
N LEU A 86 -9.63 7.73 1.79
CA LEU A 86 -9.28 8.79 0.86
C LEU A 86 -8.02 8.44 0.05
N MET A 87 -6.99 7.90 0.71
CA MET A 87 -5.74 7.48 0.07
C MET A 87 -5.98 6.39 -0.98
N VAL A 88 -6.82 5.39 -0.71
CA VAL A 88 -7.11 4.33 -1.68
C VAL A 88 -7.88 4.84 -2.89
N VAL A 89 -8.83 5.74 -2.69
CA VAL A 89 -9.63 6.33 -3.78
C VAL A 89 -8.79 7.27 -4.64
N VAL A 90 -7.89 8.04 -4.03
CA VAL A 90 -7.09 9.07 -4.74
C VAL A 90 -5.80 8.50 -5.33
N ALA A 91 -5.20 7.46 -4.74
CA ALA A 91 -3.94 6.91 -5.24
C ALA A 91 -4.04 6.39 -6.68
N GLN A 92 -5.13 5.69 -7.03
CA GLN A 92 -5.33 5.15 -8.37
C GLN A 92 -5.41 6.20 -9.49
N PRO A 93 -6.29 7.22 -9.41
CA PRO A 93 -6.38 8.23 -10.46
C PRO A 93 -5.11 9.08 -10.55
N VAL A 94 -4.43 9.34 -9.43
CA VAL A 94 -3.17 10.10 -9.45
C VAL A 94 -2.06 9.32 -10.15
N LEU A 95 -1.95 8.01 -9.88
CA LEU A 95 -0.97 7.17 -10.56
C LEU A 95 -1.26 7.03 -12.05
N GLN A 96 -2.53 6.89 -12.44
CA GLN A 96 -2.96 6.85 -13.85
C GLN A 96 -2.71 8.18 -14.58
N ALA A 97 -2.84 9.31 -13.89
CA ALA A 97 -2.57 10.63 -14.47
C ALA A 97 -1.06 10.90 -14.68
N ILE A 98 -0.19 10.29 -13.86
CA ILE A 98 1.26 10.48 -13.94
C ILE A 98 1.90 9.43 -14.88
N TYR A 99 1.41 8.19 -14.86
CA TYR A 99 1.91 7.09 -15.67
C TYR A 99 0.88 6.67 -16.73
N THR A 100 0.92 7.33 -17.88
CA THR A 100 -0.05 7.16 -18.99
C THR A 100 -0.06 5.74 -19.60
N ASP A 101 1.00 4.95 -19.41
CA ASP A 101 1.17 3.59 -19.98
C ASP A 101 1.52 2.52 -18.92
N GLY A 102 1.42 2.86 -17.63
CA GLY A 102 1.83 1.96 -16.55
C GLY A 102 0.74 0.95 -16.18
N THR A 103 0.88 -0.30 -16.63
CA THR A 103 0.12 -1.49 -16.17
C THR A 103 0.34 -1.84 -14.69
N ILE A 104 0.73 -0.88 -13.85
CA ILE A 104 0.74 -1.03 -12.40
C ILE A 104 -0.63 -0.56 -11.89
N ALA A 105 -1.67 -1.21 -12.39
CA ALA A 105 -3.01 -1.10 -11.85
C ALA A 105 -3.02 -1.95 -10.58
N CYS A 106 -2.97 -1.23 -9.47
CA CYS A 106 -2.70 -1.73 -8.16
C CYS A 106 -3.84 -1.26 -7.28
#